data_AF-A0A843K347-F1
#
_entry.id   AF-A0A843K347-F1
#
_cell.length_a   1.000
_cell.length_b   1.000
_cell.length_c   1.000
_cell.angle_alpha   90.00
_cell.angle_beta   90.00
_cell.angle_gamma   90.00
#
_symmetry.space_group_name_H-M   'P 1'
#
loop_
_entity.id
_entity.type
_entity.pdbx_description
1 polymer ?
#
loop_
_entity_poly.entity_id
_entity_poly.type
_entity_poly.pdbx_seq_one_letter_code
_entity_poly.pdbx_strand_id
1 'polypeptide(L)'
;SSWESGNYNAAKEYLEKFNSGVIEYFGKKETKSINLFSIILIVTVLIAAVIAILFSMRKKAVECPSCGYVIKDYWSYCPKCGKHKGGR
;
A
#
# COMPACT_ATOMS: atom_id res chain seq x y z
N SER A 1 -51.59 -23.49 27.38
CA SER A 1 -50.76 -24.48 28.10
C SER A 1 -49.45 -23.82 28.49
N SER A 2 -49.14 -23.77 29.79
CA SER A 2 -47.88 -23.18 30.32
C SER A 2 -46.61 -23.96 29.94
N TRP A 3 -46.78 -25.17 29.39
CA TRP A 3 -45.71 -26.08 29.03
C TRP A 3 -45.09 -25.75 27.65
N GLU A 4 -45.88 -25.30 26.67
CA GLU A 4 -45.34 -24.83 25.38
C GLU A 4 -44.52 -23.54 25.49
N SER A 5 -44.91 -22.60 26.38
CA SER A 5 -44.22 -21.31 26.53
C SER A 5 -42.88 -21.42 27.27
N GLY A 6 -42.75 -22.37 28.20
CA GLY A 6 -41.47 -22.66 28.87
C GLY A 6 -40.40 -23.18 27.90
N ASN A 7 -40.82 -24.01 26.94
CA ASN A 7 -39.92 -24.58 25.94
C ASN A 7 -39.46 -23.53 24.92
N TYR A 8 -40.36 -22.62 24.53
CA TYR A 8 -40.02 -21.49 23.65
C TYR A 8 -39.04 -20.51 24.31
N ASN A 9 -39.29 -20.12 25.57
CA ASN A 9 -38.43 -19.17 26.28
C ASN A 9 -37.02 -19.73 26.51
N ALA A 10 -36.92 -21.01 26.88
CA ALA A 10 -35.63 -21.69 27.01
C ALA A 10 -34.89 -21.74 25.66
N ALA A 11 -35.57 -22.13 24.58
CA ALA A 11 -34.97 -22.16 23.25
C ALA A 11 -34.49 -20.78 22.78
N LYS A 12 -35.26 -19.72 23.09
CA LYS A 12 -34.87 -18.34 22.80
C LYS A 12 -33.62 -17.91 23.56
N GLU A 13 -33.53 -18.23 24.85
CA GLU A 13 -32.35 -17.92 25.65
C GLU A 13 -31.09 -18.62 25.13
N TYR A 14 -31.22 -19.89 24.72
CA TYR A 14 -30.13 -20.64 24.07
C TYR A 14 -29.68 -19.98 22.75
N LEU A 15 -30.62 -19.57 21.91
CA LEU A 15 -30.32 -18.88 20.66
C LEU A 15 -29.64 -17.52 20.88
N GLU A 16 -30.08 -16.75 21.87
CA GLU A 16 -29.47 -15.47 22.23
C GLU A 16 -28.04 -15.64 22.75
N LYS A 17 -27.78 -16.63 23.61
CA LYS A 17 -26.42 -16.97 24.08
C LYS A 17 -25.51 -17.42 22.93
N PHE A 18 -26.04 -18.23 22.00
CA PHE A 18 -25.27 -18.67 20.84
C PHE A 18 -24.93 -17.49 19.93
N ASN A 19 -25.91 -16.66 19.57
CA ASN A 19 -25.70 -15.51 18.70
C ASN A 19 -24.75 -14.47 19.31
N SER A 20 -24.87 -14.19 20.61
CA SER A 20 -23.95 -13.25 21.28
C SER A 20 -22.51 -13.75 21.30
N GLY A 21 -22.29 -15.03 21.59
CA GLY A 21 -20.97 -15.64 21.51
C GLY A 21 -20.39 -15.56 20.09
N VAL A 22 -21.19 -15.94 19.08
CA VAL A 22 -20.80 -15.86 17.67
C VAL A 22 -20.39 -14.44 17.28
N ILE A 23 -21.18 -13.42 17.62
CA ILE A 23 -20.88 -12.01 17.35
C ILE A 23 -19.58 -11.57 18.04
N GLU A 24 -19.35 -11.98 19.29
CA GLU A 24 -18.10 -11.67 20.00
C GLU A 24 -16.87 -12.31 19.32
N TYR A 25 -16.97 -13.59 18.94
CA TYR A 25 -15.88 -14.31 18.27
C TYR A 25 -15.57 -13.74 16.88
N PHE A 26 -16.59 -13.42 16.08
CA PHE A 26 -16.40 -12.84 14.75
C PHE A 26 -16.00 -11.37 14.80
N GLY A 27 -16.62 -10.55 15.65
CA GLY A 27 -16.25 -9.13 15.81
C GLY A 27 -14.81 -8.95 16.31
N LYS A 28 -14.32 -9.83 17.18
CA LYS A 28 -12.92 -9.83 17.64
C LYS A 28 -11.93 -10.26 16.54
N LYS A 29 -12.35 -11.12 15.61
CA LYS A 29 -11.54 -11.53 14.45
C LYS A 29 -11.51 -10.45 13.36
N GLU A 30 -12.66 -9.90 13.00
CA GLU A 30 -12.78 -8.89 11.94
C GLU A 30 -12.05 -7.58 12.30
N THR A 31 -12.18 -7.10 13.54
CA THR A 31 -11.55 -5.83 13.97
C THR A 31 -10.03 -5.89 14.00
N LYS A 32 -9.41 -7.06 14.23
CA LYS A 32 -7.94 -7.18 14.25
C LYS A 32 -7.33 -7.37 12.86
N SER A 33 -8.00 -8.10 11.96
CA SER A 33 -7.44 -8.39 10.63
C SER A 33 -7.71 -7.27 9.63
N ILE A 34 -8.92 -6.71 9.59
CA ILE A 34 -9.33 -5.73 8.58
C ILE A 34 -8.58 -4.39 8.76
N ASN A 35 -8.39 -3.95 10.01
CA ASN A 35 -7.62 -2.74 10.31
C ASN A 35 -6.15 -2.88 9.93
N LEU A 36 -5.57 -4.08 10.02
CA LEU A 36 -4.16 -4.27 9.68
C LEU A 36 -3.93 -4.28 8.17
N PHE A 37 -4.74 -5.03 7.41
CA PHE A 37 -4.57 -5.11 5.95
C PHE A 37 -4.86 -3.77 5.25
N SER A 38 -5.89 -3.04 5.67
CA SER A 38 -6.20 -1.71 5.11
C SER A 38 -5.05 -0.72 5.32
N ILE A 39 -4.49 -0.66 6.53
CA ILE A 39 -3.34 0.21 6.84
C ILE A 39 -2.12 -0.18 6.00
N ILE A 40 -1.82 -1.48 5.87
CA ILE A 40 -0.69 -1.96 5.07
C ILE A 40 -0.86 -1.53 3.60
N LEU A 41 -2.04 -1.69 3.02
CA LEU A 41 -2.30 -1.29 1.63
C LEU A 41 -2.09 0.21 1.44
N ILE A 42 -2.62 1.05 2.34
CA ILE A 42 -2.42 2.51 2.26
C ILE A 42 -0.93 2.87 2.34
N VAL A 43 -0.20 2.31 3.30
CA VAL A 43 1.23 2.57 3.50
C VAL A 43 2.05 2.16 2.28
N THR A 44 1.78 0.98 1.71
CA THR A 44 2.50 0.50 0.53
C THR A 44 2.31 1.40 -0.69
N VAL A 45 1.11 1.92 -0.92
CA VAL A 45 0.81 2.86 -2.01
C VAL A 45 1.54 4.18 -1.80
N LEU A 46 1.56 4.72 -0.58
CA LEU A 46 2.28 5.95 -0.24
C LEU A 46 3.80 5.80 -0.47
N ILE A 47 4.38 4.69 -0.02
CA ILE A 47 5.81 4.40 -0.23
C ILE A 47 6.13 4.29 -1.73
N ALA A 48 5.32 3.58 -2.50
CA ALA A 48 5.51 3.43 -3.94
C ALA A 48 5.47 4.79 -4.66
N ALA A 49 4.53 5.67 -4.29
CA ALA A 49 4.45 7.03 -4.84
C ALA A 49 5.71 7.85 -4.53
N VAL A 50 6.22 7.79 -3.29
CA VAL A 50 7.47 8.47 -2.90
C VAL A 50 8.67 7.94 -3.70
N ILE A 51 8.78 6.62 -3.86
CA ILE A 51 9.86 6.00 -4.65
C ILE A 51 9.78 6.45 -6.11
N ALA A 52 8.59 6.48 -6.71
CA ALA A 52 8.38 6.93 -8.08
C ALA A 52 8.81 8.39 -8.27
N ILE A 53 8.49 9.27 -7.31
CA ILE A 53 8.91 10.67 -7.33
C ILE A 53 10.44 10.76 -7.24
N LEU A 54 11.07 10.04 -6.29
CA LEU A 54 12.53 10.02 -6.14
C LEU A 54 13.23 9.50 -7.39
N PHE A 55 12.68 8.45 -8.02
CA PHE A 55 13.24 7.89 -9.25
C PHE A 55 13.07 8.85 -10.44
N SER A 56 11.95 9.55 -10.53
CA SER A 56 11.70 10.57 -11.57
C SER A 56 12.68 11.74 -11.49
N MET A 57 13.19 12.05 -10.29
CA MET A 57 14.21 13.09 -10.10
C MET A 57 15.64 12.61 -10.37
N ARG A 58 15.90 11.29 -10.41
CA ARG A 58 17.19 10.73 -10.85
C ARG A 58 17.30 10.76 -12.38
N LYS A 59 17.24 11.96 -12.97
CA LYS A 59 17.64 12.19 -14.35
C LYS A 59 19.15 11.91 -14.49
N LYS A 60 19.49 11.07 -15.46
CA LYS A 60 20.79 10.41 -15.62
C LYS A 60 21.83 11.46 -15.99
N ALA A 61 22.81 11.65 -15.13
CA ALA A 61 24.01 12.35 -15.54
C ALA A 61 24.75 11.43 -16.54
N VAL A 62 25.00 11.92 -17.76
CA VAL A 62 25.63 11.16 -18.84
C VAL A 62 27.04 11.68 -19.03
N GLU A 63 28.04 10.81 -19.01
CA GLU A 63 29.43 11.21 -19.24
C GLU A 63 29.70 11.47 -20.73
N CYS A 64 30.44 12.54 -21.01
CA CYS A 64 30.86 12.87 -22.37
C CYS A 64 31.90 11.84 -22.87
N PRO A 65 31.65 11.12 -23.98
CA PRO A 65 32.58 10.10 -24.48
C PRO A 65 33.91 10.66 -25.00
N SER A 66 34.01 11.98 -25.18
CA SER A 66 35.23 12.60 -25.73
C SER A 66 36.09 13.35 -24.71
N CYS A 67 35.56 13.70 -23.55
CA CYS A 67 36.33 14.43 -22.54
C CYS A 67 36.09 13.98 -21.10
N GLY A 68 35.22 12.99 -20.87
CA GLY A 68 34.89 12.46 -19.55
C GLY A 68 34.07 13.40 -18.65
N TYR A 69 33.61 14.53 -19.18
CA TYR A 69 32.83 15.49 -18.38
C TYR A 69 31.39 14.97 -18.15
N VAL A 70 30.91 15.05 -16.91
CA VAL A 70 29.55 14.64 -16.52
C VAL A 70 28.53 15.68 -17.04
N ILE A 71 27.80 15.33 -18.10
CA ILE A 71 26.79 16.17 -18.73
C ILE A 71 25.44 15.95 -18.04
N LYS A 72 24.80 17.04 -17.62
CA LYS A 72 23.43 17.01 -17.08
C LYS A 72 22.42 16.75 -18.18
N ASP A 73 21.26 16.21 -17.81
CA ASP A 73 20.34 15.65 -18.80
C ASP A 73 19.79 16.66 -19.83
N TYR A 74 19.73 17.94 -19.47
CA TYR A 74 19.15 19.03 -20.27
C TYR A 74 20.12 19.69 -21.28
N TRP A 75 21.38 19.25 -21.36
CA TRP A 75 22.37 19.83 -22.28
C TRP A 75 22.48 18.99 -23.56
N SER A 76 22.24 19.57 -24.74
CA SER A 76 22.44 18.87 -26.02
C SER A 76 23.93 18.72 -26.40
N TYR A 77 24.78 19.60 -25.88
CA TYR A 77 26.21 19.66 -26.18
C TYR A 77 27.05 19.72 -24.91
N CYS A 78 28.27 19.20 -24.96
CA CYS A 78 29.21 19.27 -23.85
C CYS A 78 29.77 20.70 -23.70
N PRO A 79 29.70 21.34 -22.51
CA PRO A 79 30.29 22.66 -22.29
C PRO A 79 31.82 22.68 -22.46
N LYS A 80 32.47 21.54 -22.24
CA LYS A 80 33.93 21.44 -22.19
C LYS A 80 34.56 21.19 -23.56
N CYS A 81 33.93 20.37 -24.39
CA CYS A 81 34.48 19.97 -25.69
C CYS A 81 33.57 20.26 -26.89
N GLY A 82 32.37 20.79 -26.67
CA GLY A 82 31.42 21.14 -27.73
C GLY A 82 30.74 19.95 -28.43
N LYS A 83 31.12 18.70 -28.13
CA LYS A 83 30.52 17.52 -28.78
C LYS A 83 29.11 17.22 -28.28
N HIS A 84 28.29 16.65 -29.16
CA HIS A 84 26.90 16.30 -28.89
C HIS A 84 26.78 15.21 -27.80
N LYS A 85 25.74 15.30 -26.97
CA LYS A 85 25.48 14.38 -25.83
C LYS A 85 25.09 12.95 -26.27
N GLY A 86 24.71 12.75 -27.53
CA GLY A 86 24.50 11.43 -28.14
C GLY A 86 25.34 11.32 -29.41
N GLY A 87 26.45 10.59 -29.35
CA GLY A 87 27.27 10.31 -30.53
C GLY A 87 26.60 9.24 -31.40
N ARG A 88 26.21 9.62 -32.61
CA ARG A 88 26.33 8.79 -33.80
C ARG A 88 27.12 9.58 -34.83
#